data_AF-A0A947P7W9-F1
#
_entry.id   AF-A0A947P7W9-F1
#
_cell.length_a   1.000
_cell.length_b   1.000
_cell.length_c   1.000
_cell.angle_alpha   90.00
_cell.angle_beta   90.00
_cell.angle_gamma   90.00
#
_symmetry.space_group_name_H-M   'P 1'
#
loop_
_entity.id
_entity.type
_entity.pdbx_description
1 polymer ?
#
loop_
_entity_poly.entity_id
_entity_poly.type
_entity_poly.pdbx_seq_one_letter_code
_entity_poly.pdbx_strand_id
1 'polypeptide(L)'
;MAKLIPGDIDVFLVSALFSTYINEALEVITLIRQKKERATIIAGGSGAMFHADEFFDAGTDFIIQGEGEIAVVRLLDELEKAPPG
;
A
#
# COMPACT_ATOMS: atom_id res chain seq x y z
N MET A 1 -12.84 13.33 13.90
CA MET A 1 -13.23 12.99 12.52
C MET A 1 -12.03 13.15 11.62
N ALA A 2 -11.77 12.19 10.72
CA ALA A 2 -10.72 12.33 9.71
C ALA A 2 -11.05 13.53 8.79
N LYS A 3 -10.03 14.29 8.40
CA LYS A 3 -10.18 15.33 7.38
C LYS A 3 -10.61 14.68 6.06
N LEU A 4 -11.35 15.42 5.23
CA LEU A 4 -11.67 14.99 3.87
C LEU A 4 -10.36 14.74 3.12
N ILE A 5 -10.13 13.48 2.74
CA ILE A 5 -9.02 13.10 1.89
C ILE A 5 -9.39 13.50 0.45
N PRO A 6 -8.49 14.20 -0.29
CA PRO A 6 -8.74 14.56 -1.68
C PRO A 6 -9.17 13.36 -2.53
N GLY A 7 -10.08 13.61 -3.48
CA GLY A 7 -10.68 12.57 -4.32
C GLY A 7 -9.71 11.96 -5.33
N ASP A 8 -8.64 12.67 -5.63
CA ASP A 8 -7.59 12.43 -6.61
C ASP A 8 -6.34 11.76 -6.04
N ILE A 9 -6.40 11.24 -4.79
CA ILE A 9 -5.31 10.38 -4.32
C ILE A 9 -5.36 9.04 -5.05
N ASP A 10 -4.33 8.81 -5.85
CA ASP A 10 -4.16 7.59 -6.64
C ASP A 10 -3.20 6.59 -6.00
N VAL A 11 -2.39 7.01 -5.01
CA VAL A 11 -1.39 6.14 -4.38
C VAL A 11 -1.46 6.20 -2.85
N PHE A 12 -1.48 5.04 -2.21
CA PHE A 12 -1.42 4.86 -0.76
C PHE A 12 -0.20 4.04 -0.37
N LEU A 13 0.53 4.49 0.63
CA LEU A 13 1.65 3.77 1.22
C LEU A 13 1.31 3.38 2.66
N VAL A 14 1.32 2.07 2.95
CA VAL A 14 0.93 1.52 4.25
C VAL A 14 2.14 0.83 4.89
N SER A 15 2.57 1.33 6.04
CA SER A 15 3.68 0.76 6.80
C SER A 15 3.16 -0.20 7.88
N ALA A 16 3.53 -1.47 7.80
CA ALA A 16 3.22 -2.53 8.76
C ALA A 16 4.51 -3.04 9.41
N LEU A 17 4.97 -2.37 10.47
CA LEU A 17 6.30 -2.61 11.07
C LEU A 17 6.36 -3.81 12.02
N PHE A 18 5.22 -4.25 12.57
CA PHE A 18 5.16 -5.31 13.58
C PHE A 18 4.09 -6.35 13.23
N SER A 19 4.41 -7.63 13.42
CA SER A 19 3.50 -8.74 13.15
C SER A 19 2.24 -8.74 14.05
N THR A 20 2.32 -8.16 15.25
CA THR A 20 1.19 -8.12 16.20
C THR A 20 0.07 -7.17 15.79
N TYR A 21 0.31 -6.29 14.80
CA TYR A 21 -0.67 -5.30 14.34
C TYR A 21 -0.95 -5.40 12.83
N ILE A 22 -0.72 -6.59 12.24
CA ILE A 22 -1.00 -6.77 10.81
C ILE A 22 -2.48 -6.63 10.52
N ASN A 23 -3.36 -7.06 11.43
CA ASN A 23 -4.80 -7.04 11.22
C ASN A 23 -5.33 -5.61 11.01
N GLU A 24 -4.84 -4.64 11.76
CA GLU A 24 -5.20 -3.24 11.61
C GLU A 24 -4.70 -2.67 10.27
N ALA A 25 -3.51 -3.07 9.83
CA ALA A 25 -2.99 -2.69 8.52
C ALA A 25 -3.82 -3.29 7.38
N LEU A 26 -4.18 -4.58 7.49
CA LEU A 26 -5.04 -5.29 6.53
C LEU A 26 -6.45 -4.68 6.48
N GLU A 27 -7.01 -4.29 7.62
CA GLU A 27 -8.30 -3.61 7.69
C GLU A 27 -8.24 -2.26 6.95
N VAL A 28 -7.19 -1.46 7.18
CA VAL A 28 -6.97 -0.19 6.48
C VAL A 28 -6.84 -0.40 4.97
N ILE A 29 -6.05 -1.39 4.53
CA ILE A 29 -5.89 -1.72 3.10
C ILE A 29 -7.24 -2.11 2.49
N THR A 30 -7.99 -2.96 3.16
CA THR A 30 -9.34 -3.39 2.72
C THR A 30 -10.27 -2.18 2.55
N LEU A 31 -10.28 -1.26 3.52
CA LEU A 31 -11.09 -0.04 3.45
C LEU A 31 -10.67 0.88 2.30
N ILE A 32 -9.38 1.03 2.06
CA ILE A 32 -8.86 1.82 0.92
C ILE A 32 -9.34 1.19 -0.39
N ARG A 33 -9.11 -0.11 -0.60
CA ARG A 33 -9.50 -0.80 -1.84
C ARG A 33 -11.01 -0.70 -2.11
N GLN A 34 -11.85 -0.87 -1.09
CA GLN A 34 -13.31 -0.73 -1.21
C GLN A 34 -13.77 0.67 -1.61
N LYS A 35 -13.04 1.71 -1.22
CA LYS A 35 -13.39 3.11 -1.50
C LYS A 35 -12.69 3.68 -2.73
N LYS A 36 -11.55 3.10 -3.10
CA LYS A 36 -10.64 3.54 -4.15
C LYS A 36 -10.20 2.33 -4.95
N GLU A 37 -11.14 1.73 -5.69
CA GLU A 37 -10.91 0.50 -6.46
C GLU A 37 -9.71 0.58 -7.41
N ARG A 38 -9.40 1.79 -7.91
CA ARG A 38 -8.31 2.04 -8.86
C ARG A 38 -7.05 2.62 -8.25
N ALA A 39 -7.02 2.90 -6.94
CA ALA A 39 -5.80 3.41 -6.33
C ALA A 39 -4.74 2.30 -6.28
N THR A 40 -3.48 2.70 -6.46
CA THR A 40 -2.32 1.86 -6.18
C THR A 40 -2.06 1.84 -4.68
N ILE A 41 -2.02 0.66 -4.09
CA ILE A 41 -1.74 0.43 -2.67
C ILE A 41 -0.40 -0.28 -2.56
N ILE A 42 0.54 0.34 -1.86
CA ILE A 42 1.89 -0.17 -1.62
C ILE A 42 2.04 -0.42 -0.13
N ALA A 43 2.43 -1.63 0.27
CA ALA A 43 2.72 -1.96 1.66
C ALA A 43 4.22 -2.18 1.88
N GLY A 44 4.68 -1.93 3.10
CA GLY A 44 6.08 -2.17 3.52
C GLY A 44 6.19 -2.42 5.02
N GLY A 45 7.40 -2.75 5.46
CA GLY A 45 7.68 -3.12 6.86
C GLY A 45 7.61 -4.63 7.11
N SER A 46 8.11 -5.05 8.28
CA SER A 46 8.32 -6.48 8.55
C SER A 46 7.04 -7.31 8.51
N GLY A 47 5.89 -6.75 8.91
CA GLY A 47 4.58 -7.41 8.85
C GLY A 47 4.17 -7.70 7.41
N ALA A 48 4.25 -6.70 6.53
CA ALA A 48 3.94 -6.87 5.10
C ALA A 48 4.93 -7.84 4.42
N MET A 49 6.19 -7.84 4.86
CA MET A 49 7.21 -8.75 4.33
C MET A 49 6.94 -10.22 4.69
N PHE A 50 6.65 -10.51 5.96
CA PHE A 50 6.45 -11.89 6.43
C PHE A 50 5.05 -12.45 6.15
N HIS A 51 4.07 -11.58 5.91
CA HIS A 51 2.68 -11.95 5.66
C HIS A 51 2.20 -11.48 4.27
N ALA A 52 3.09 -11.55 3.27
CA ALA A 52 2.85 -10.97 1.95
C ALA A 52 1.52 -11.41 1.32
N ASP A 53 1.18 -12.69 1.40
CA ASP A 53 -0.06 -13.24 0.84
C ASP A 53 -1.30 -12.58 1.45
N GLU A 54 -1.33 -12.38 2.77
CA GLU A 54 -2.45 -11.72 3.46
C GLU A 54 -2.61 -10.26 2.99
N PHE A 55 -1.50 -9.57 2.73
CA PHE A 55 -1.51 -8.19 2.23
C PHE A 55 -1.98 -8.10 0.78
N PHE A 56 -1.62 -9.07 -0.06
CA PHE A 56 -2.16 -9.16 -1.42
C PHE A 56 -3.65 -9.49 -1.42
N ASP A 57 -4.08 -10.46 -0.60
CA ASP A 57 -5.49 -10.81 -0.44
C ASP A 57 -6.35 -9.63 0.06
N ALA A 58 -5.80 -8.78 0.93
CA ALA A 58 -6.46 -7.56 1.38
C ALA A 58 -6.57 -6.47 0.28
N GLY A 59 -5.79 -6.58 -0.79
CA GLY A 59 -5.87 -5.70 -1.96
C GLY A 59 -4.67 -4.78 -2.16
N THR A 60 -3.51 -5.10 -1.59
CA THR A 60 -2.23 -4.42 -1.91
C THR A 60 -1.79 -4.77 -3.33
N ASP A 61 -1.21 -3.81 -4.07
CA ASP A 61 -0.66 -4.04 -5.41
C ASP A 61 0.84 -4.37 -5.38
N PHE A 62 1.58 -3.75 -4.45
CA PHE A 62 3.03 -3.95 -4.30
C PHE A 62 3.44 -4.07 -2.83
N ILE A 63 4.41 -4.96 -2.56
CA ILE A 63 5.04 -5.08 -1.25
C ILE A 63 6.53 -4.75 -1.39
N ILE A 64 6.97 -3.75 -0.64
CA ILE A 64 8.39 -3.37 -0.58
C ILE A 64 9.12 -4.31 0.38
N GLN A 65 10.09 -5.02 -0.17
CA GLN A 65 10.94 -5.95 0.55
C GLN A 65 12.23 -5.24 0.99
N GLY A 66 12.60 -5.39 2.27
CA GLY A 66 13.78 -4.73 2.84
C GLY A 66 13.61 -3.23 3.02
N GLU A 67 14.68 -2.46 2.77
CA GLU A 67 14.72 -1.01 2.95
C GLU A 67 13.93 -0.26 1.86
N GLY A 68 13.05 0.64 2.29
CA GLY A 68 12.04 1.24 1.40
C GLY A 68 12.42 2.59 0.79
N GLU A 69 13.43 3.29 1.31
CA GLU A 69 13.73 4.69 1.00
C GLU A 69 14.00 4.89 -0.49
N ILE A 70 14.77 3.98 -1.09
CA ILE A 70 15.13 4.04 -2.52
C ILE A 70 14.14 3.22 -3.36
N ALA A 71 13.70 2.07 -2.83
CA ALA A 71 12.83 1.15 -3.56
C ALA A 71 11.46 1.78 -3.89
N VAL A 72 10.87 2.49 -2.93
CA VAL A 72 9.59 3.19 -3.12
C VAL A 72 9.69 4.26 -4.19
N VAL A 73 10.71 5.13 -4.12
CA VAL A 73 10.89 6.22 -5.09
C VAL A 73 11.02 5.65 -6.50
N ARG A 74 11.85 4.62 -6.68
CA ARG A 74 12.01 3.95 -7.97
C ARG A 74 10.71 3.33 -8.49
N LEU A 75 9.92 2.73 -7.61
CA LEU A 75 8.62 2.17 -7.99
C LEU A 75 7.67 3.28 -8.48
N LEU A 76 7.58 4.39 -7.73
CA LEU A 76 6.74 5.52 -8.10
C LEU A 76 7.16 6.16 -9.43
N ASP A 77 8.47 6.33 -9.65
CA ASP A 77 9.01 6.85 -10.91
C ASP A 77 8.63 5.97 -12.11
N GLU A 78 8.63 4.64 -11.94
CA GLU A 78 8.22 3.71 -13.00
C GLU A 78 6.70 3.71 -13.24
N LEU A 79 5.90 3.86 -12.18
CA LEU A 79 4.45 3.99 -12.28
C LEU A 79 4.03 5.29 -12.97
N GLU A 80 4.75 6.40 -12.76
CA GLU A 80 4.48 7.67 -13.44
C GLU A 80 4.77 7.59 -14.95
N LYS A 81 5.76 6.78 -15.35
CA LYS A 81 6.10 6.58 -16.77
C LYS A 81 5.11 5.68 -17.50
N ALA A 82 4.29 4.92 -16.79
CA ALA A 82 3.31 4.05 -17.41
C ALA A 82 2.26 4.92 -18.14
N PRO A 83 2.01 4.69 -19.45
CA PRO A 83 0.96 5.41 -20.15
C PRO A 83 -0.40 5.13 -19.46
N PRO A 84 -1.32 6.10 -19.44
CA PRO A 84 -2.65 5.86 -18.88
C PRO A 84 -3.31 4.70 -19.62
N GLY A 85 -3.60 3.62 -18.88
CA GLY A 85 -4.32 2.44 -19.36
C GLY A 85 -5.80 2.69 -19.62
#